data_AF-A0A017RU16-F1
#
_entry.id   AF-A0A017RU16-F1
#
_cell.length_a   1.000
_cell.length_b   1.000
_cell.length_c   1.000
_cell.angle_alpha   90.00
_cell.angle_beta   90.00
_cell.angle_gamma   90.00
#
_symmetry.space_group_name_H-M   'P 1'
#
loop_
_entity.id
_entity.type
_entity.pdbx_description
1 polymer ?
#
loop_
_entity_poly.entity_id
_entity_poly.type
_entity_poly.pdbx_seq_one_letter_code
_entity_poly.pdbx_strand_id
1 'polypeptide(L)'
;MKKVLAVIFLSIFTFLSCKYIFLQEKITFNNISKHRILFSSPGDFDGDNTIEYLQIYKSNDKEYYLRIIDEKTKYTYELNFKAEEFTTQIDDVNNDKKDDFLLFITKEDKQEMYIYTLQSNVIHQSFYSAELEKLLNIKSINGKYILSYNNSVKTFLAKNHLELSFYYTDLDFDEAYEGPIFVSQGIIKSTDERNIKKINTYYYFDRYWNIHLKDFNIKQ
;
A
#
# COMPACT_ATOMS: atom_id res chain seq x y z
N MET A 1 57.48 7.06 -9.91
CA MET A 1 57.11 8.40 -9.41
C MET A 1 55.62 8.64 -9.62
N LYS A 2 54.97 9.16 -8.57
CA LYS A 2 53.60 9.70 -8.45
C LYS A 2 52.39 8.78 -8.70
N LYS A 3 51.85 8.34 -7.55
CA LYS A 3 50.42 8.12 -7.27
C LYS A 3 49.60 9.39 -7.57
N VAL A 4 48.35 9.25 -8.03
CA VAL A 4 47.17 9.96 -7.49
C VAL A 4 45.93 9.07 -7.75
N LEU A 5 45.22 8.74 -6.68
CA LEU A 5 43.87 8.19 -6.67
C LEU A 5 42.87 9.24 -7.13
N ALA A 6 41.85 8.84 -7.89
CA ALA A 6 40.56 9.54 -7.91
C ALA A 6 39.46 8.51 -7.63
N VAL A 7 39.14 8.38 -6.33
CA VAL A 7 37.88 7.85 -5.85
C VAL A 7 36.85 8.95 -6.05
N ILE A 8 35.84 8.72 -6.88
CA ILE A 8 34.55 9.41 -6.75
C ILE A 8 33.49 8.35 -6.60
N PHE A 9 33.07 8.20 -5.34
CA PHE A 9 31.76 7.69 -4.96
C PHE A 9 30.68 8.55 -5.64
N LEU A 10 29.79 7.92 -6.39
CA LEU A 10 28.38 8.34 -6.41
C LEU A 10 27.50 7.09 -6.48
N SER A 11 27.39 6.45 -5.31
CA SER A 11 26.21 5.71 -4.90
C SER A 11 24.96 6.60 -4.99
N ILE A 12 23.81 5.96 -5.19
CA ILE A 12 22.42 6.47 -5.15
C ILE A 12 21.82 6.65 -6.55
N PHE A 13 21.36 5.53 -7.11
CA PHE A 13 19.98 5.40 -7.60
C PHE A 13 19.62 3.92 -7.71
N THR A 14 19.59 3.23 -6.56
CA THR A 14 18.69 2.10 -6.39
C THR A 14 17.29 2.68 -6.25
N PHE A 15 16.67 3.10 -7.37
CA PHE A 15 15.22 3.16 -7.45
C PHE A 15 14.73 1.74 -7.30
N LEU A 16 14.43 1.35 -6.06
CA LEU A 16 13.64 0.18 -5.76
C LEU A 16 12.35 0.34 -6.55
N SER A 17 12.16 -0.59 -7.48
CA SER A 17 11.09 -0.63 -8.45
C SER A 17 9.73 -0.62 -7.76
N CYS A 18 9.10 0.54 -7.66
CA CYS A 18 7.64 0.59 -7.69
C CYS A 18 7.28 0.19 -9.13
N LYS A 19 6.72 -1.01 -9.32
CA LYS A 19 6.27 -1.47 -10.64
C LYS A 19 5.02 -0.65 -10.98
N TYR A 20 5.23 0.51 -11.59
CA TYR A 20 4.18 1.29 -12.23
C TYR A 20 3.69 0.50 -13.45
N ILE A 21 2.56 -0.19 -13.31
CA ILE A 21 1.91 -0.83 -14.45
C ILE A 21 1.12 0.27 -15.17
N PHE A 22 1.70 0.83 -16.22
CA PHE A 22 0.96 1.63 -17.20
C PHE A 22 0.09 0.67 -18.02
N LEU A 23 -1.20 0.56 -17.72
CA LEU A 23 -2.16 -0.08 -18.62
C LEU A 23 -3.30 0.87 -18.94
N GLN A 24 -3.36 1.29 -20.20
CA GLN A 24 -4.49 1.98 -20.80
C GLN A 24 -5.09 1.03 -21.83
N GLU A 25 -6.18 0.33 -21.50
CA GLU A 25 -7.07 -0.25 -22.51
C GLU A 25 -8.33 0.60 -22.60
N LYS A 26 -8.50 1.25 -23.75
CA LYS A 26 -9.66 2.09 -24.07
C LYS A 26 -10.82 1.17 -24.47
N ILE A 27 -11.53 0.61 -23.49
CA ILE A 27 -12.64 -0.31 -23.77
C ILE A 27 -13.93 0.50 -23.86
N THR A 28 -14.58 0.44 -25.02
CA THR A 28 -15.93 1.00 -25.21
C THR A 28 -16.92 0.09 -24.48
N PHE A 29 -17.87 0.65 -23.73
CA PHE A 29 -18.87 -0.05 -22.91
C PHE A 29 -19.29 -1.42 -23.48
N ASN A 30 -18.64 -2.48 -23.03
CA ASN A 30 -19.16 -3.82 -23.21
C ASN A 30 -20.22 -4.03 -22.12
N ASN A 31 -21.42 -4.44 -22.53
CA ASN A 31 -22.51 -4.76 -21.62
C ASN A 31 -22.11 -5.97 -20.75
N ILE A 32 -21.65 -5.71 -19.54
CA ILE A 32 -21.44 -6.75 -18.52
C ILE A 32 -22.80 -7.11 -17.95
N SER A 33 -23.12 -8.41 -17.96
CA SER A 33 -24.33 -8.90 -17.29
C SER A 33 -24.27 -8.53 -15.80
N LYS A 34 -25.34 -7.92 -15.27
CA LYS A 34 -25.46 -7.52 -13.86
C LYS A 34 -25.11 -8.66 -12.89
N HIS A 35 -25.35 -9.91 -13.29
CA HIS A 35 -25.04 -11.10 -12.49
C HIS A 35 -23.54 -11.40 -12.30
N ARG A 36 -22.65 -10.64 -12.94
CA ARG A 36 -21.19 -10.81 -12.82
C ARG A 36 -20.52 -9.74 -11.98
N ILE A 37 -21.27 -8.70 -11.60
CA ILE A 37 -20.80 -7.64 -10.72
C ILE A 37 -20.81 -8.19 -9.30
N LEU A 38 -19.65 -8.17 -8.66
CA LEU A 38 -19.42 -8.65 -7.30
C LEU A 38 -19.49 -7.51 -6.28
N PHE A 39 -19.05 -6.33 -6.71
CA PHE A 39 -19.05 -5.12 -5.91
C PHE A 39 -19.35 -3.93 -6.82
N SER A 40 -20.11 -2.97 -6.30
CA SER A 40 -20.26 -1.67 -6.94
C SER A 40 -20.46 -0.61 -5.87
N SER A 41 -19.78 0.51 -6.02
CA SER A 41 -19.91 1.64 -5.11
C SER A 41 -19.77 2.96 -5.87
N PRO A 42 -20.56 3.98 -5.49
CA PRO A 42 -20.32 5.34 -5.92
C PRO A 42 -19.03 5.89 -5.28
N GLY A 43 -18.40 6.87 -5.94
CA GLY A 43 -17.32 7.70 -5.41
C GLY A 43 -16.96 8.84 -6.37
N ASP A 44 -16.31 9.89 -5.87
CA ASP A 44 -15.71 11.00 -6.65
C ASP A 44 -14.21 10.73 -6.81
N PHE A 45 -13.86 9.92 -7.82
CA PHE A 45 -12.49 9.41 -7.97
C PHE A 45 -11.58 10.43 -8.68
N ASP A 46 -12.13 11.37 -9.44
CA ASP A 46 -11.35 12.38 -10.15
C ASP A 46 -11.35 13.77 -9.47
N GLY A 47 -12.19 13.96 -8.44
CA GLY A 47 -12.29 15.17 -7.62
C GLY A 47 -13.08 16.29 -8.28
N ASP A 48 -13.91 15.98 -9.30
CA ASP A 48 -14.71 16.95 -10.02
C ASP A 48 -16.12 17.19 -9.40
N ASN A 49 -16.43 16.51 -8.28
CA ASN A 49 -17.73 16.46 -7.59
C ASN A 49 -18.87 15.81 -8.39
N THR A 50 -18.54 15.09 -9.46
CA THR A 50 -19.43 14.13 -10.10
C THR A 50 -19.21 12.77 -9.44
N ILE A 51 -20.26 11.95 -9.40
CA ILE A 51 -20.16 10.58 -8.88
C ILE A 51 -19.88 9.64 -10.03
N GLU A 52 -18.74 8.95 -9.96
CA GLU A 52 -18.44 7.78 -10.78
C GLU A 52 -18.84 6.50 -10.03
N TYR A 53 -18.87 5.40 -10.78
CA TYR A 53 -19.15 4.08 -10.21
C TYR A 53 -17.97 3.16 -10.39
N LEU A 54 -17.39 2.75 -9.27
CA LEU A 54 -16.45 1.64 -9.24
C LEU A 54 -17.21 0.32 -9.26
N GLN A 55 -16.70 -0.65 -10.02
CA GLN A 55 -17.25 -1.99 -10.12
C GLN A 55 -16.15 -3.04 -10.14
N ILE A 56 -16.37 -4.11 -9.39
CA ILE A 56 -15.58 -5.34 -9.51
C ILE A 56 -16.46 -6.39 -10.12
N TYR A 57 -15.96 -7.07 -11.13
CA TYR A 57 -16.71 -8.11 -11.81
C TYR A 57 -15.82 -9.28 -12.21
N LYS A 58 -16.44 -10.43 -12.41
CA LYS A 58 -15.77 -11.64 -12.89
C LYS A 58 -15.99 -11.80 -14.40
N SER A 59 -14.90 -11.83 -15.17
CA SER A 59 -14.96 -12.12 -16.60
C SER A 59 -15.33 -13.59 -16.86
N ASN A 60 -15.68 -13.91 -18.12
CA ASN A 60 -15.83 -15.30 -18.59
C ASN A 60 -14.60 -16.15 -18.31
N ASP A 61 -13.42 -15.54 -18.36
CA ASP A 61 -12.13 -16.21 -18.18
C ASP A 61 -11.78 -16.45 -16.70
N LYS A 62 -12.74 -16.21 -15.80
CA LYS A 62 -12.64 -16.34 -14.33
C LYS A 62 -11.65 -15.38 -13.67
N GLU A 63 -11.06 -14.44 -14.40
CA GLU A 63 -10.28 -13.34 -13.84
C GLU A 63 -11.19 -12.23 -13.28
N TYR A 64 -10.69 -11.51 -12.28
CA TYR A 64 -11.37 -10.36 -11.70
C TYR A 64 -10.89 -9.10 -12.39
N TYR A 65 -11.83 -8.20 -12.62
CA TYR A 65 -11.59 -6.90 -13.22
C TYR A 65 -12.18 -5.84 -12.32
N LEU A 66 -11.42 -4.77 -12.14
CA LEU A 66 -11.87 -3.52 -11.59
C LEU A 66 -12.15 -2.57 -12.73
N ARG A 67 -13.28 -1.85 -12.67
CA ARG A 67 -13.51 -0.71 -13.54
C ARG A 67 -14.11 0.49 -12.83
N ILE A 68 -13.78 1.68 -13.30
CA ILE A 68 -14.43 2.94 -12.90
C ILE A 68 -15.21 3.47 -14.11
N ILE A 69 -16.49 3.77 -13.90
CA ILE A 69 -17.40 4.28 -14.93
C ILE A 69 -17.71 5.73 -14.62
N ASP A 70 -17.32 6.62 -15.53
CA ASP A 70 -17.76 8.01 -15.55
C ASP A 70 -18.87 8.14 -16.59
N GLU A 71 -20.10 8.41 -16.15
CA GLU A 71 -21.26 8.54 -17.04
C GLU A 71 -21.27 9.86 -17.83
N LYS A 72 -20.64 10.91 -17.29
CA LYS A 72 -20.57 12.25 -17.90
C LYS A 72 -19.63 12.23 -19.09
N THR A 73 -18.45 11.67 -18.93
CA THR A 73 -17.47 11.55 -20.01
C THR A 73 -17.63 10.27 -20.83
N LYS A 74 -18.40 9.29 -20.32
CA LYS A 74 -18.56 7.94 -20.88
C LYS A 74 -17.23 7.18 -20.96
N TYR A 75 -16.31 7.45 -20.04
CA TYR A 75 -15.07 6.69 -19.92
C TYR A 75 -15.21 5.50 -19.00
N THR A 76 -14.46 4.44 -19.32
CA THR A 76 -14.28 3.28 -18.46
C THR A 76 -12.80 2.99 -18.35
N TYR A 77 -12.30 2.99 -17.12
CA TYR A 77 -10.95 2.56 -16.78
C TYR A 77 -11.02 1.14 -16.28
N GLU A 78 -10.15 0.24 -16.75
CA GLU A 78 -10.21 -1.17 -16.40
C GLU A 78 -8.84 -1.75 -16.07
N LEU A 79 -8.79 -2.59 -15.04
CA LEU A 79 -7.58 -3.29 -14.61
C LEU A 79 -7.94 -4.72 -14.18
N ASN A 80 -7.21 -5.71 -14.68
CA ASN A 80 -7.34 -7.08 -14.20
C ASN A 80 -6.48 -7.33 -12.95
N PHE A 81 -6.99 -8.14 -12.03
CA PHE A 81 -6.24 -8.59 -10.87
C PHE A 81 -6.57 -10.04 -10.51
N LYS A 82 -5.64 -10.69 -9.80
CA LYS A 82 -5.79 -12.08 -9.35
C LYS A 82 -5.88 -12.11 -7.83
N ALA A 83 -7.02 -12.57 -7.34
CA ALA A 83 -7.29 -12.74 -5.92
C ALA A 83 -8.11 -14.02 -5.71
N GLU A 84 -7.80 -14.80 -4.69
CA GLU A 84 -8.68 -15.89 -4.24
C GLU A 84 -9.71 -15.35 -3.25
N GLU A 85 -9.21 -14.59 -2.26
CA GLU A 85 -10.01 -13.89 -1.26
C GLU A 85 -9.58 -12.43 -1.23
N PHE A 86 -10.56 -11.53 -1.22
CA PHE A 86 -10.31 -10.09 -1.12
C PHE A 86 -11.41 -9.36 -0.37
N THR A 87 -11.04 -8.24 0.24
CA THR A 87 -11.96 -7.21 0.75
C THR A 87 -11.61 -5.87 0.13
N THR A 88 -12.54 -4.92 0.22
CA THR A 88 -12.43 -3.65 -0.46
C THR A 88 -12.97 -2.51 0.36
N GLN A 89 -12.40 -1.33 0.17
CA GLN A 89 -12.86 -0.08 0.76
C GLN A 89 -12.67 1.07 -0.23
N ILE A 90 -13.47 2.13 -0.07
CA ILE A 90 -13.31 3.39 -0.78
C ILE A 90 -13.21 4.50 0.27
N ASP A 91 -12.19 5.34 0.16
CA ASP A 91 -11.94 6.47 1.07
C ASP A 91 -10.91 7.43 0.45
N ASP A 92 -10.88 8.70 0.86
CA ASP A 92 -9.84 9.67 0.48
C ASP A 92 -8.61 9.48 1.38
N VAL A 93 -7.76 8.49 1.04
CA VAL A 93 -6.73 8.01 1.97
C VAL A 93 -5.47 8.84 2.05
N ASN A 94 -5.32 9.79 1.12
CA ASN A 94 -4.21 10.73 1.08
C ASN A 94 -4.65 12.18 1.36
N ASN A 95 -5.93 12.41 1.66
CA ASN A 95 -6.56 13.71 1.89
C ASN A 95 -6.37 14.69 0.71
N ASP A 96 -6.45 14.20 -0.53
CA ASP A 96 -6.36 15.02 -1.74
C ASP A 96 -7.74 15.42 -2.32
N LYS A 97 -8.82 15.03 -1.62
CA LYS A 97 -10.23 15.24 -1.97
C LYS A 97 -10.72 14.38 -3.12
N LYS A 98 -10.10 13.22 -3.31
CA LYS A 98 -10.53 12.22 -4.28
C LYS A 98 -10.68 10.89 -3.56
N ASP A 99 -11.72 10.17 -3.93
CA ASP A 99 -11.89 8.82 -3.44
C ASP A 99 -10.82 7.91 -4.05
N ASP A 100 -10.17 7.12 -3.19
CA ASP A 100 -9.26 6.06 -3.58
C ASP A 100 -9.92 4.70 -3.35
N PHE A 101 -9.56 3.72 -4.17
CA PHE A 101 -10.03 2.36 -3.99
C PHE A 101 -8.94 1.48 -3.37
N LEU A 102 -9.25 0.91 -2.21
CA LEU A 102 -8.38 -0.02 -1.51
C LEU A 102 -8.84 -1.45 -1.81
N LEU A 103 -7.88 -2.29 -2.20
CA LEU A 103 -8.05 -3.71 -2.38
C LEU A 103 -7.10 -4.46 -1.45
N PHE A 104 -7.67 -5.25 -0.56
CA PHE A 104 -6.93 -6.11 0.34
C PHE A 104 -7.05 -7.55 -0.15
N ILE A 105 -5.94 -8.16 -0.58
CA ILE A 105 -5.91 -9.55 -1.04
C ILE A 105 -5.25 -10.41 0.03
N THR A 106 -5.92 -11.47 0.48
CA THR A 106 -5.37 -12.40 1.47
C THR A 106 -4.78 -13.63 0.76
N LYS A 107 -3.51 -13.94 1.04
CA LYS A 107 -2.78 -15.12 0.53
C LYS A 107 -1.91 -15.70 1.64
N GLU A 108 -2.01 -17.01 1.89
CA GLU A 108 -1.08 -17.74 2.77
C GLU A 108 -0.78 -17.01 4.10
N ASP A 109 -1.85 -16.55 4.78
CA ASP A 109 -1.82 -15.81 6.05
C ASP A 109 -1.25 -14.37 6.00
N LYS A 110 -1.09 -13.80 4.81
CA LYS A 110 -0.73 -12.40 4.60
C LYS A 110 -1.78 -11.66 3.81
N GLN A 111 -2.09 -10.45 4.26
CA GLN A 111 -2.89 -9.49 3.53
C GLN A 111 -1.97 -8.51 2.80
N GLU A 112 -2.17 -8.43 1.50
CA GLU A 112 -1.54 -7.48 0.60
C GLU A 112 -2.52 -6.34 0.35
N MET A 113 -2.12 -5.11 0.68
CA MET A 113 -2.91 -3.91 0.40
C MET A 113 -2.45 -3.26 -0.90
N TYR A 114 -3.41 -3.01 -1.79
CA TYR A 114 -3.26 -2.22 -2.99
C TYR A 114 -4.16 -1.00 -2.91
N ILE A 115 -3.61 0.15 -3.27
CA ILE A 115 -4.38 1.39 -3.38
C ILE A 115 -4.42 1.78 -4.85
N TYR A 116 -5.62 2.10 -5.32
CA TYR A 116 -5.94 2.47 -6.68
C TYR A 116 -6.51 3.88 -6.70
N THR A 117 -5.74 4.82 -7.23
CA THR A 117 -6.14 6.23 -7.36
C THR A 117 -6.31 6.61 -8.82
N LEU A 118 -7.32 7.44 -9.13
CA LEU A 118 -7.55 7.93 -10.48
C LEU A 118 -6.87 9.30 -10.66
N GLN A 119 -5.75 9.29 -11.37
CA GLN A 119 -5.02 10.51 -11.70
C GLN A 119 -5.00 10.72 -13.22
N SER A 120 -5.59 11.82 -13.68
CA SER A 120 -5.56 12.22 -15.10
C SER A 120 -5.95 11.08 -16.05
N ASN A 121 -7.01 10.33 -15.70
CA ASN A 121 -7.53 9.21 -16.49
C ASN A 121 -6.67 7.92 -16.44
N VAL A 122 -5.84 7.76 -15.41
CA VAL A 122 -5.03 6.55 -15.19
C VAL A 122 -5.25 6.06 -13.77
N ILE A 123 -5.45 4.75 -13.63
CA ILE A 123 -5.48 4.08 -12.33
C ILE A 123 -4.04 3.78 -11.90
N HIS A 124 -3.59 4.37 -10.80
CA HIS A 124 -2.28 4.09 -10.21
C HIS A 124 -2.39 3.04 -9.12
N GLN A 125 -1.55 2.00 -9.16
CA GLN A 125 -1.50 0.93 -8.16
C GLN A 125 -0.22 1.02 -7.33
N SER A 126 -0.35 0.98 -6.00
CA SER A 126 0.79 0.94 -5.08
C SER A 126 0.68 -0.23 -4.09
N PHE A 127 1.82 -0.85 -3.74
CA PHE A 127 1.91 -1.99 -2.81
C PHE A 127 2.72 -1.60 -1.57
N TYR A 128 2.06 -1.49 -0.41
CA TYR A 128 2.62 -0.72 0.70
C TYR A 128 3.23 -1.53 1.85
N SER A 129 2.93 -2.83 1.97
CA SER A 129 3.49 -3.66 3.05
C SER A 129 5.03 -3.68 3.02
N ALA A 130 5.63 -3.79 1.82
CA ALA A 130 7.10 -3.80 1.65
C ALA A 130 7.74 -2.40 1.75
N GLU A 131 6.99 -1.33 1.54
CA GLU A 131 7.49 0.04 1.70
C GLU A 131 7.62 0.39 3.18
N LEU A 132 6.65 -0.04 3.99
CA LEU A 132 6.68 0.16 5.43
C LEU A 132 7.88 -0.54 6.09
N GLU A 133 8.23 -1.76 5.65
CA GLU A 133 9.41 -2.48 6.11
C GLU A 133 10.72 -1.71 5.84
N LYS A 134 10.80 -1.01 4.69
CA LYS A 134 11.98 -0.20 4.34
C LYS A 134 12.07 1.07 5.18
N LEU A 135 10.93 1.69 5.50
CA LEU A 135 10.86 2.88 6.34
C LEU A 135 11.25 2.57 7.79
N LEU A 136 10.81 1.42 8.29
CA LEU A 136 11.13 0.95 9.64
C LEU A 136 12.48 0.25 9.69
N ASN A 137 13.51 1.01 10.05
CA ASN A 137 14.87 0.52 10.05
C ASN A 137 15.20 -0.25 11.33
N ILE A 138 15.40 -1.57 11.23
CA ILE A 138 15.97 -2.38 12.32
C ILE A 138 17.49 -2.44 12.15
N LYS A 139 18.22 -1.88 13.12
CA LYS A 139 19.69 -1.91 13.16
C LYS A 139 20.19 -2.60 14.42
N SER A 140 21.28 -3.34 14.28
CA SER A 140 22.05 -3.86 15.41
C SER A 140 23.19 -2.92 15.75
N ILE A 141 23.23 -2.42 16.99
CA ILE A 141 24.30 -1.57 17.51
C ILE A 141 24.72 -2.13 18.88
N ASN A 142 25.98 -2.55 19.00
CA ASN A 142 26.57 -3.06 20.25
C ASN A 142 25.73 -4.15 20.96
N GLY A 143 25.19 -5.11 20.19
CA GLY A 143 24.38 -6.21 20.74
C GLY A 143 22.96 -5.82 21.14
N LYS A 144 22.51 -4.61 20.79
CA LYS A 144 21.12 -4.15 20.94
C LYS A 144 20.53 -3.94 19.55
N TYR A 145 19.26 -4.30 19.40
CA TYR A 145 18.49 -3.94 18.22
C TYR A 145 17.75 -2.64 18.47
N ILE A 146 17.83 -1.73 17.52
CA ILE A 146 17.15 -0.45 17.52
C ILE A 146 16.19 -0.47 16.34
N LEU A 147 14.90 -0.30 16.64
CA LEU A 147 13.89 0.03 15.66
C LEU A 147 13.60 1.52 15.79
N SER A 148 13.77 2.27 14.70
CA SER A 148 13.60 3.72 14.72
C SER A 148 12.95 4.25 13.46
N TYR A 149 12.15 5.30 13.63
CA TYR A 149 11.68 6.18 12.58
C TYR A 149 11.56 7.59 13.13
N ASN A 150 12.18 8.57 12.46
CA ASN A 150 12.32 9.95 12.96
C ASN A 150 12.77 9.97 14.44
N ASN A 151 11.95 10.55 15.33
CA ASN A 151 12.25 10.69 16.75
C ASN A 151 11.77 9.49 17.59
N SER A 152 11.00 8.57 17.00
CA SER A 152 10.48 7.38 17.69
C SER A 152 11.51 6.26 17.65
N VAL A 153 12.00 5.87 18.82
CA VAL A 153 13.05 4.86 18.97
C VAL A 153 12.63 3.80 20.00
N LYS A 154 12.71 2.53 19.63
CA LYS A 154 12.60 1.39 20.55
C LYS A 154 13.86 0.56 20.50
N THR A 155 14.29 0.08 21.65
CA THR A 155 15.48 -0.75 21.79
C THR A 155 15.14 -2.06 22.48
N PHE A 156 15.66 -3.17 21.97
CA PHE A 156 15.48 -4.49 22.57
C PHE A 156 16.74 -5.33 22.41
N LEU A 157 16.88 -6.31 23.31
CA LEU A 157 17.97 -7.27 23.29
C LEU A 157 17.55 -8.49 22.49
N ALA A 158 18.38 -8.92 21.56
CA ALA A 158 18.28 -10.22 20.91
C ALA A 158 19.68 -10.72 20.55
N LYS A 159 19.87 -12.04 20.62
CA LYS A 159 21.15 -12.68 20.31
C LYS A 159 21.37 -12.88 18.81
N ASN A 160 20.28 -13.03 18.07
CA ASN A 160 20.30 -13.40 16.64
C ASN A 160 19.83 -12.23 15.78
N HIS A 161 20.05 -12.34 14.47
CA HIS A 161 19.48 -11.42 13.48
C HIS A 161 17.96 -11.40 13.59
N LEU A 162 17.38 -10.21 13.42
CA LEU A 162 15.94 -9.99 13.51
C LEU A 162 15.41 -9.48 12.18
N GLU A 163 14.28 -10.04 11.78
CA GLU A 163 13.55 -9.69 10.58
C GLU A 163 12.21 -9.06 10.96
N LEU A 164 11.86 -7.97 10.28
CA LEU A 164 10.55 -7.35 10.36
C LEU A 164 9.72 -7.81 9.17
N SER A 165 8.47 -8.18 9.41
CA SER A 165 7.51 -8.40 8.33
C SER A 165 6.11 -7.97 8.74
N PHE A 166 5.34 -7.43 7.80
CA PHE A 166 3.92 -7.09 8.00
C PHE A 166 3.02 -8.13 7.33
N TYR A 167 1.89 -8.43 7.96
CA TYR A 167 0.96 -9.48 7.49
C TYR A 167 -0.50 -9.01 7.43
N TYR A 168 -0.85 -7.88 8.03
CA TYR A 168 -2.22 -7.35 8.01
C TYR A 168 -2.21 -5.83 8.08
N THR A 169 -3.14 -5.17 7.40
CA THR A 169 -3.33 -3.71 7.47
C THR A 169 -4.81 -3.38 7.55
N ASP A 170 -5.18 -2.57 8.53
CA ASP A 170 -6.52 -2.01 8.65
C ASP A 170 -6.54 -0.51 8.38
N LEU A 171 -7.74 0.04 8.17
CA LEU A 171 -7.97 1.48 8.14
C LEU A 171 -8.75 1.90 9.39
N ASP A 172 -8.30 2.98 10.02
CA ASP A 172 -8.95 3.62 11.16
C ASP A 172 -9.02 5.13 10.91
N PHE A 173 -9.71 5.87 11.77
CA PHE A 173 -9.83 7.33 11.66
C PHE A 173 -9.13 8.02 12.82
N ASP A 174 -8.35 9.04 12.52
CA ASP A 174 -7.64 9.82 13.54
C ASP A 174 -8.15 11.25 13.59
N GLU A 175 -8.91 11.56 14.63
CA GLU A 175 -9.47 12.90 14.85
C GLU A 175 -8.39 14.00 14.90
N ALA A 176 -7.16 13.69 15.34
CA ALA A 176 -6.09 14.68 15.43
C ALA A 176 -5.41 14.98 14.08
N TYR A 177 -5.44 14.01 13.16
CA TYR A 177 -4.94 14.17 11.79
C TYR A 177 -6.06 14.59 10.82
N GLU A 178 -7.33 14.53 11.27
CA GLU A 178 -8.53 14.81 10.47
C GLU A 178 -8.57 13.96 9.19
N GLY A 179 -8.14 12.70 9.29
CA GLY A 179 -8.09 11.82 8.13
C GLY A 179 -7.85 10.36 8.48
N PRO A 180 -7.89 9.50 7.45
CA PRO A 180 -7.68 8.07 7.61
C PRO A 180 -6.24 7.77 8.02
N ILE A 181 -6.10 6.76 8.88
CA ILE A 181 -4.83 6.21 9.32
C ILE A 181 -4.82 4.70 9.05
N PHE A 182 -3.66 4.21 8.63
CA PHE A 182 -3.41 2.80 8.41
C PHE A 182 -2.81 2.17 9.65
N VAL A 183 -3.32 1.00 10.03
CA VAL A 183 -2.85 0.21 11.16
C VAL A 183 -2.30 -1.11 10.64
N SER A 184 -1.00 -1.19 10.41
CA SER A 184 -0.35 -2.45 10.01
C SER A 184 0.11 -3.26 11.19
N GLN A 185 -0.22 -4.56 11.17
CA GLN A 185 0.27 -5.55 12.10
C GLN A 185 1.41 -6.35 11.48
N GLY A 186 2.46 -6.52 12.27
CA GLY A 186 3.67 -7.22 11.86
C GLY A 186 4.28 -8.03 13.00
N ILE A 187 5.34 -8.74 12.65
CA ILE A 187 6.18 -9.48 13.57
C ILE A 187 7.63 -9.06 13.41
N ILE A 188 8.32 -8.98 14.54
CA ILE A 188 9.78 -8.97 14.60
C ILE A 188 10.18 -10.37 15.07
N LYS A 189 10.82 -11.14 14.19
CA LYS A 189 11.23 -12.52 14.48
C LYS A 189 12.73 -12.69 14.39
N SER A 190 13.30 -13.51 15.26
CA SER A 190 14.66 -14.02 15.03
C SER A 190 14.66 -15.09 13.94
N THR A 191 15.81 -15.25 13.27
CA THR A 191 15.99 -16.29 12.23
C THR A 191 15.81 -17.72 12.75
N ASP A 192 15.91 -17.94 14.07
CA ASP A 192 15.63 -19.21 14.74
C ASP A 192 14.24 -19.26 15.41
N GLU A 193 13.38 -18.28 15.15
CA GLU A 193 11.98 -18.15 15.61
C GLU A 193 11.77 -18.12 17.13
N ARG A 194 12.84 -18.02 17.92
CA ARG A 194 12.75 -18.01 19.40
C ARG A 194 12.37 -16.66 19.99
N ASN A 195 12.57 -15.56 19.26
CA ASN A 195 12.20 -14.22 19.69
C ASN A 195 11.16 -13.67 18.72
N ILE A 196 9.88 -13.82 19.06
CA ILE A 196 8.77 -13.26 18.29
C ILE A 196 8.16 -12.13 19.10
N LYS A 197 8.15 -10.93 18.53
CA LYS A 197 7.44 -9.78 19.09
C LYS A 197 6.41 -9.31 18.07
N LYS A 198 5.21 -8.96 18.53
CA LYS A 198 4.20 -8.35 17.67
C LYS A 198 4.42 -6.85 17.62
N ILE A 199 4.30 -6.28 16.43
CA ILE A 199 4.39 -4.84 16.21
C ILE A 199 3.11 -4.36 15.54
N ASN A 200 2.56 -3.26 16.06
CA ASN A 200 1.54 -2.48 15.39
C ASN A 200 2.16 -1.16 14.96
N THR A 201 1.88 -0.75 13.74
CA THR A 201 2.41 0.46 13.12
C THR A 201 1.24 1.31 12.64
N TYR A 202 1.24 2.60 13.00
CA TYR A 202 0.23 3.57 12.62
C TYR A 202 0.87 4.60 11.68
N TYR A 203 0.31 4.77 10.49
CA TYR A 203 0.83 5.70 9.48
C TYR A 203 -0.28 6.24 8.59
N TYR A 204 0.01 7.29 7.84
CA TYR A 204 -0.91 7.88 6.86
C TYR A 204 -0.14 8.27 5.59
N PHE A 205 -0.87 8.54 4.51
CA PHE A 205 -0.31 9.13 3.30
C PHE A 205 -0.57 10.64 3.30
N ASP A 206 0.43 11.43 2.93
CA ASP A 206 0.14 12.80 2.52
C ASP A 206 -0.43 12.83 1.09
N ARG A 207 -0.94 13.98 0.67
CA ARG A 207 -1.48 14.22 -0.69
C ARG A 207 -0.51 13.94 -1.85
N TYR A 208 0.75 13.66 -1.55
CA TYR A 208 1.79 13.31 -2.52
C TYR A 208 2.17 11.84 -2.44
N TRP A 209 1.39 11.03 -1.73
CA TRP A 209 1.59 9.60 -1.50
C TRP A 209 2.86 9.26 -0.70
N ASN A 210 3.42 10.21 0.07
CA ASN A 210 4.49 9.89 1.01
C ASN A 210 3.90 9.29 2.28
N ILE A 211 4.51 8.21 2.77
CA ILE A 211 4.15 7.59 4.05
C ILE A 211 4.73 8.37 5.21
N HIS A 212 3.87 8.77 6.14
CA HIS A 212 4.24 9.36 7.41
C HIS A 212 3.89 8.42 8.55
N LEU A 213 4.90 7.95 9.28
CA LEU A 213 4.67 7.14 10.48
C LEU A 213 4.23 8.05 11.63
N LYS A 214 3.07 7.74 12.21
CA LYS A 214 2.57 8.40 13.41
C LYS A 214 3.18 7.78 14.66
N ASP A 215 3.07 6.46 14.79
CA ASP A 215 3.59 5.72 15.96
C ASP A 215 3.81 4.23 15.62
N PHE A 216 4.53 3.53 16.49
CA PHE A 216 4.58 2.08 16.50
C PHE A 216 4.68 1.52 17.92
N ASN A 217 3.95 0.43 18.16
CA ASN A 217 3.90 -0.25 19.45
C ASN A 217 4.38 -1.70 19.31
N ILE A 218 5.29 -2.12 20.19
CA ILE A 218 5.80 -3.48 20.27
C ILE A 218 5.18 -4.15 21.49
N LYS A 219 4.36 -5.18 21.26
CA LYS A 219 3.80 -6.02 22.33
C LYS A 219 4.76 -7.18 22.61
N GLN A 220 5.01 -7.44 23.89
CA GLN A 220 5.82 -8.58 24.35
C GLN A 220 5.06 -9.89 24.21
#